data_AF-A0A1H8WIA3-F1
#
_entry.id   AF-A0A1H8WIA3-F1
#
_cell.length_a   1.000
_cell.length_b   1.000
_cell.length_c   1.000
_cell.angle_alpha   90.00
_cell.angle_beta   90.00
_cell.angle_gamma   90.00
#
_symmetry.space_group_name_H-M   'P 1'
#
loop_
_entity.id
_entity.type
_entity.pdbx_description
1 polymer ?
#
loop_
_entity_poly.entity_id
_entity_poly.type
_entity_poly.pdbx_seq_one_letter_code
_entity_poly.pdbx_strand_id
1 'polypeptide(L)'
;MRKLEPASIRYKNPGAMWGSPIAIKWGAQKRAVTLNDGKGQGNNIAVFPTYVQGICAQLDLWRTSKNYRNKRFADAIAIWSGHNEVPSYIAFCKARVPGLTENTVMNDAFWSGPSGVAFLKAQAWHEAGKPYPAPDADWIEAQRRVFAANPAKLGVGATTTTVAAATATATATAAVSATVTKGAHEGWGWEAWLIVAAAVAAAVAAAVCAAAVWRLWKRKAAARPQLASTASEAQARYDAFSLPSAPEAELAPKQARKSAVRARKPAAKKTARKRKPAQEVVA
;
A
#
# COMPACT_ATOMS: atom_id res chain seq x y z
N MET A 1 -28.99 -17.16 12.81
CA MET A 1 -27.68 -17.31 12.14
C MET A 1 -26.78 -16.16 12.56
N ARG A 2 -25.55 -16.40 13.05
CA ARG A 2 -24.59 -15.30 13.26
C ARG A 2 -24.35 -14.64 11.90
N LYS A 3 -24.58 -13.32 11.77
CA LYS A 3 -24.21 -12.58 10.57
C LYS A 3 -22.69 -12.71 10.42
N LEU A 4 -22.27 -13.52 9.45
CA LEU A 4 -20.87 -13.57 9.04
C LEU A 4 -20.45 -12.16 8.64
N GLU A 5 -19.22 -11.81 9.01
CA GLU A 5 -18.65 -10.53 8.62
C GLU A 5 -18.65 -10.38 7.08
N PRO A 6 -18.96 -9.19 6.53
CA PRO A 6 -18.94 -8.97 5.09
C PRO A 6 -17.65 -9.45 4.43
N ALA A 7 -17.77 -10.02 3.24
CA ALA A 7 -16.62 -10.59 2.52
C ALA A 7 -15.52 -9.54 2.26
N SER A 8 -15.91 -8.30 1.95
CA SER A 8 -14.99 -7.17 1.78
C SER A 8 -14.08 -7.00 2.99
N ILE A 9 -14.62 -7.11 4.21
CA ILE A 9 -13.83 -6.98 5.44
C ILE A 9 -13.00 -8.24 5.71
N ARG A 10 -13.62 -9.44 5.64
CA ARG A 10 -12.91 -10.71 5.87
C ARG A 10 -11.68 -10.87 4.98
N TYR A 11 -11.74 -10.35 3.76
CA TYR A 11 -10.67 -10.46 2.76
C TYR A 11 -9.90 -9.16 2.52
N LYS A 12 -10.08 -8.15 3.39
CA LYS A 12 -9.37 -6.86 3.35
C LYS A 12 -9.46 -6.19 1.97
N ASN A 13 -10.60 -6.34 1.32
CA ASN A 13 -10.92 -5.83 0.00
C ASN A 13 -11.97 -4.71 0.11
N PRO A 14 -11.53 -3.45 0.35
CA PRO A 14 -12.44 -2.33 0.61
C PRO A 14 -13.33 -2.02 -0.60
N GLY A 15 -12.85 -2.22 -1.81
CA GLY A 15 -13.66 -2.06 -3.01
C GLY A 15 -14.46 -3.28 -3.41
N ALA A 16 -14.62 -4.32 -2.56
CA ALA A 16 -15.31 -5.57 -2.90
C ALA A 16 -14.97 -6.14 -4.30
N MET A 17 -13.76 -5.89 -4.79
CA MET A 17 -13.45 -6.10 -6.20
C MET A 17 -13.22 -7.57 -6.50
N TRP A 18 -13.53 -7.95 -7.73
CA TRP A 18 -13.23 -9.28 -8.23
C TRP A 18 -11.72 -9.50 -8.37
N GLY A 19 -11.32 -10.78 -8.46
CA GLY A 19 -9.95 -11.14 -8.82
C GLY A 19 -9.58 -10.54 -10.17
N SER A 20 -8.50 -9.76 -10.23
CA SER A 20 -8.05 -9.09 -11.45
C SER A 20 -6.52 -8.93 -11.48
N PRO A 21 -5.91 -8.67 -12.66
CA PRO A 21 -4.49 -8.35 -12.74
C PRO A 21 -4.07 -7.16 -11.87
N ILE A 22 -4.94 -6.14 -11.72
CA ILE A 22 -4.69 -5.00 -10.83
C ILE A 22 -4.69 -5.44 -9.36
N ALA A 23 -5.62 -6.29 -8.95
CA ALA A 23 -5.62 -6.84 -7.59
C ALA A 23 -4.32 -7.64 -7.31
N ILE A 24 -3.90 -8.48 -8.26
CA ILE A 24 -2.67 -9.28 -8.15
C ILE A 24 -1.43 -8.39 -8.11
N LYS A 25 -1.37 -7.32 -8.91
CA LYS A 25 -0.28 -6.32 -8.89
C LYS A 25 -0.04 -5.77 -7.49
N TRP A 26 -1.09 -5.57 -6.70
CA TRP A 26 -1.00 -5.05 -5.33
C TRP A 26 -0.93 -6.13 -4.25
N GLY A 27 -0.73 -7.40 -4.63
CA GLY A 27 -0.49 -8.50 -3.70
C GLY A 27 -1.73 -9.29 -3.31
N ALA A 28 -2.82 -9.21 -4.06
CA ALA A 28 -3.90 -10.18 -3.91
C ALA A 28 -3.43 -11.61 -4.20
N GLN A 29 -4.10 -12.58 -3.59
CA GLN A 29 -3.94 -13.99 -3.97
C GLN A 29 -4.29 -14.18 -5.45
N LYS A 30 -3.53 -15.02 -6.15
CA LYS A 30 -3.76 -15.31 -7.59
C LYS A 30 -5.14 -15.88 -7.87
N ARG A 31 -5.69 -16.65 -6.91
CA ARG A 31 -7.02 -17.24 -6.99
C ARG A 31 -7.96 -16.44 -6.10
N ALA A 32 -9.00 -15.86 -6.69
CA ALA A 32 -10.09 -15.24 -5.95
C ALA A 32 -10.94 -16.30 -5.24
N VAL A 33 -11.64 -15.87 -4.19
CA VAL A 33 -12.60 -16.73 -3.48
C VAL A 33 -13.97 -16.56 -4.12
N THR A 34 -14.59 -17.67 -4.54
CA THR A 34 -15.99 -17.67 -4.96
C THR A 34 -16.89 -17.50 -3.74
N LEU A 35 -17.83 -16.58 -3.83
CA LEU A 35 -18.81 -16.28 -2.80
C LEU A 35 -20.08 -17.09 -3.08
N ASN A 36 -20.54 -17.83 -2.08
CA ASN A 36 -21.84 -18.48 -2.08
C ASN A 36 -22.87 -17.49 -1.51
N ASP A 37 -23.17 -16.44 -2.27
CA ASP A 37 -24.10 -15.37 -1.88
C ASP A 37 -25.57 -15.73 -2.11
N GLY A 38 -25.86 -16.97 -2.52
CA GLY A 38 -27.20 -17.46 -2.78
C GLY A 38 -27.88 -16.89 -4.03
N LYS A 39 -27.19 -16.02 -4.79
CA LYS A 39 -27.74 -15.42 -6.02
C LYS A 39 -27.36 -16.17 -7.30
N GLY A 40 -26.50 -17.20 -7.20
CA GLY A 40 -26.09 -18.01 -8.34
C GLY A 40 -25.21 -17.28 -9.37
N GLN A 41 -24.76 -16.05 -9.07
CA GLN A 41 -24.03 -15.19 -10.01
C GLN A 41 -22.55 -15.54 -10.16
N GLY A 42 -22.03 -16.51 -9.39
CA GLY A 42 -20.62 -16.86 -9.40
C GLY A 42 -19.71 -15.72 -8.94
N ASN A 43 -20.24 -14.82 -8.11
CA ASN A 43 -19.51 -13.66 -7.60
C ASN A 43 -18.21 -14.14 -6.92
N ASN A 44 -17.11 -13.44 -7.18
CA ASN A 44 -15.82 -13.75 -6.59
C ASN A 44 -15.19 -12.49 -6.01
N ILE A 45 -14.26 -12.68 -5.07
CA ILE A 45 -13.62 -11.57 -4.37
C ILE A 45 -12.10 -11.79 -4.30
N ALA A 46 -11.36 -10.73 -4.61
CA ALA A 46 -9.92 -10.72 -4.40
C ALA A 46 -9.60 -10.75 -2.89
N VAL A 47 -8.53 -11.46 -2.53
CA VAL A 47 -8.10 -11.65 -1.13
C VAL A 47 -6.77 -10.97 -0.92
N PHE A 48 -6.72 -10.01 0.01
CA PHE A 48 -5.52 -9.25 0.31
C PHE A 48 -4.93 -9.64 1.68
N PRO A 49 -3.59 -9.71 1.81
CA PRO A 49 -2.94 -9.95 3.09
C PRO A 49 -3.16 -8.81 4.11
N THR A 50 -3.22 -7.55 3.65
CA THR A 50 -3.36 -6.34 4.48
C THR A 50 -4.38 -5.35 3.89
N TYR A 51 -4.90 -4.44 4.70
CA TYR A 51 -5.79 -3.37 4.21
C TYR A 51 -5.07 -2.45 3.23
N VAL A 52 -3.81 -2.07 3.51
CA VAL A 52 -2.99 -1.23 2.61
C VAL A 52 -3.00 -1.78 1.18
N GLN A 53 -2.82 -3.09 1.00
CA GLN A 53 -2.82 -3.72 -0.32
C GLN A 53 -4.19 -3.67 -1.00
N GLY A 54 -5.27 -3.93 -0.26
CA GLY A 54 -6.63 -3.82 -0.79
C GLY A 54 -6.99 -2.38 -1.18
N ILE A 55 -6.57 -1.40 -0.39
CA ILE A 55 -6.79 0.03 -0.66
C ILE A 55 -5.96 0.47 -1.87
N CYS A 56 -4.70 0.03 -2.00
CA CYS A 56 -3.89 0.30 -3.18
C CYS A 56 -4.57 -0.23 -4.45
N ALA A 57 -5.09 -1.45 -4.41
CA ALA A 57 -5.80 -2.04 -5.53
C ALA A 57 -7.07 -1.24 -5.87
N GLN A 58 -7.86 -0.86 -4.88
CA GLN A 58 -9.07 -0.05 -5.06
C GLN A 58 -8.73 1.27 -5.76
N LEU A 59 -7.77 2.02 -5.21
CA LEU A 59 -7.35 3.30 -5.77
C LEU A 59 -6.77 3.16 -7.19
N ASP A 60 -5.90 2.17 -7.43
CA ASP A 60 -5.29 1.96 -8.74
C ASP A 60 -6.34 1.54 -9.79
N LEU A 61 -7.33 0.73 -9.40
CA LEU A 61 -8.45 0.36 -10.26
C LEU A 61 -9.22 1.60 -10.72
N TRP A 62 -9.60 2.47 -9.79
CA TRP A 62 -10.29 3.73 -10.10
C TRP A 62 -9.46 4.67 -10.96
N ARG A 63 -8.16 4.77 -10.63
CA ARG A 63 -7.24 5.72 -11.28
C ARG A 63 -6.82 5.30 -12.68
N THR A 64 -6.63 4.00 -12.93
CA THR A 64 -5.98 3.51 -14.16
C THR A 64 -6.89 2.73 -15.10
N SER A 65 -8.00 2.16 -14.60
CA SER A 65 -8.93 1.42 -15.45
C SER A 65 -9.63 2.35 -16.44
N LYS A 66 -9.75 1.91 -17.69
CA LYS A 66 -10.55 2.57 -18.74
C LYS A 66 -12.03 2.77 -18.33
N ASN A 67 -12.52 1.96 -17.40
CA ASN A 67 -13.89 2.02 -16.93
C ASN A 67 -14.15 3.20 -15.99
N TYR A 68 -13.13 3.77 -15.37
CA TYR A 68 -13.30 4.74 -14.28
C TYR A 68 -12.42 5.99 -14.42
N ARG A 69 -11.23 5.84 -15.00
CA ARG A 69 -10.24 6.91 -15.14
C ARG A 69 -10.83 8.13 -15.84
N ASN A 70 -10.66 9.30 -15.21
CA ASN A 70 -11.08 10.61 -15.73
C ASN A 70 -12.58 10.72 -16.09
N LYS A 71 -13.41 9.81 -15.61
CA LYS A 71 -14.86 9.93 -15.76
C LYS A 71 -15.43 10.88 -14.73
N ARG A 72 -16.62 11.43 -15.01
CA ARG A 72 -17.44 12.08 -14.00
C ARG A 72 -17.84 11.04 -12.95
N PHE A 73 -17.94 11.49 -11.71
CA PHE A 73 -18.30 10.66 -10.57
C PHE A 73 -19.57 9.82 -10.84
N ALA A 74 -20.65 10.45 -11.34
CA ALA A 74 -21.89 9.75 -11.61
C ALA A 74 -21.74 8.62 -12.65
N ASP A 75 -21.02 8.89 -13.75
CA ASP A 75 -20.80 7.92 -14.83
C ASP A 75 -19.97 6.73 -14.32
N ALA A 76 -18.98 7.00 -13.47
CA ALA A 76 -18.10 5.99 -12.94
C ALA A 76 -18.81 5.09 -11.91
N ILE A 77 -19.73 5.65 -11.09
CA ILE A 77 -20.59 4.86 -10.19
C ILE A 77 -21.62 4.03 -10.96
N ALA A 78 -22.20 4.57 -12.03
CA ALA A 78 -23.13 3.82 -12.88
C ALA A 78 -22.46 2.55 -13.43
N ILE A 79 -21.20 2.65 -13.88
CA ILE A 79 -20.42 1.50 -14.33
C ILE A 79 -20.09 0.56 -13.16
N TRP A 80 -19.62 1.11 -12.04
CA TRP A 80 -19.21 0.32 -10.87
C TRP A 80 -20.34 -0.57 -10.33
N SER A 81 -21.54 0.00 -10.24
CA SER A 81 -22.73 -0.67 -9.70
C SER A 81 -23.48 -1.54 -10.72
N GLY A 82 -23.02 -1.58 -11.98
CA GLY A 82 -23.74 -2.22 -13.07
C GLY A 82 -25.13 -1.60 -13.29
N HIS A 83 -25.24 -0.29 -13.13
CA HIS A 83 -26.48 0.50 -13.17
C HIS A 83 -27.53 0.18 -12.10
N ASN A 84 -27.17 -0.56 -11.04
CA ASN A 84 -28.06 -0.83 -9.92
C ASN A 84 -27.87 0.20 -8.81
N GLU A 85 -28.97 0.68 -8.20
CA GLU A 85 -28.90 1.54 -7.01
C GLU A 85 -28.00 2.79 -7.18
N VAL A 86 -27.87 3.30 -8.41
CA VAL A 86 -26.98 4.43 -8.73
C VAL A 86 -27.30 5.68 -7.89
N PRO A 87 -28.56 6.14 -7.79
CA PRO A 87 -28.87 7.36 -7.04
C PRO A 87 -28.55 7.24 -5.54
N SER A 88 -28.84 6.08 -4.94
CA SER A 88 -28.60 5.85 -3.51
C SER A 88 -27.09 5.76 -3.21
N TYR A 89 -26.29 5.14 -4.09
CA TYR A 89 -24.83 5.13 -3.99
C TYR A 89 -24.26 6.56 -4.08
N ILE A 90 -24.68 7.33 -5.08
CA ILE A 90 -24.22 8.73 -5.26
C ILE A 90 -24.54 9.56 -4.02
N ALA A 91 -25.78 9.48 -3.51
CA ALA A 91 -26.18 10.18 -2.30
C ALA A 91 -25.33 9.76 -1.09
N PHE A 92 -25.05 8.47 -0.94
CA PHE A 92 -24.23 7.94 0.15
C PHE A 92 -22.81 8.53 0.16
N CYS A 93 -22.18 8.62 -1.01
CA CYS A 93 -20.85 9.20 -1.17
C CYS A 93 -20.85 10.71 -0.95
N LYS A 94 -21.82 11.45 -1.53
CA LYS A 94 -21.92 12.91 -1.37
C LYS A 94 -22.07 13.32 0.10
N ALA A 95 -22.80 12.54 0.90
CA ALA A 95 -22.93 12.78 2.33
C ALA A 95 -21.62 12.63 3.13
N ARG A 96 -20.57 12.03 2.55
CA ARG A 96 -19.31 11.68 3.23
C ARG A 96 -18.07 12.29 2.60
N VAL A 97 -18.19 12.86 1.41
CA VAL A 97 -17.08 13.45 0.67
C VAL A 97 -17.38 14.93 0.44
N PRO A 98 -16.77 15.83 1.22
CA PRO A 98 -17.01 17.27 1.08
C PRO A 98 -16.74 17.76 -0.35
N GLY A 99 -17.69 18.52 -0.90
CA GLY A 99 -17.59 19.09 -2.24
C GLY A 99 -17.74 18.09 -3.40
N LEU A 100 -18.05 16.82 -3.14
CA LEU A 100 -18.31 15.86 -4.21
C LEU A 100 -19.63 16.18 -4.90
N THR A 101 -19.57 16.26 -6.23
CA THR A 101 -20.75 16.42 -7.09
C THR A 101 -20.76 15.32 -8.13
N GLU A 102 -21.92 15.10 -8.75
CA GLU A 102 -22.12 14.19 -9.87
C GLU A 102 -21.13 14.47 -11.02
N ASN A 103 -20.71 15.73 -11.16
CA ASN A 103 -19.81 16.21 -12.20
C ASN A 103 -18.32 16.18 -11.83
N THR A 104 -17.98 15.82 -10.59
CA THR A 104 -16.58 15.75 -10.16
C THR A 104 -15.80 14.78 -11.04
N VAL A 105 -14.72 15.26 -11.66
CA VAL A 105 -13.86 14.43 -12.52
C VAL A 105 -12.90 13.63 -11.65
N MET A 106 -12.96 12.31 -11.78
CA MET A 106 -12.17 11.35 -11.00
C MET A 106 -10.75 11.20 -11.60
N ASN A 107 -10.00 12.31 -11.63
CA ASN A 107 -8.64 12.40 -12.18
C ASN A 107 -7.55 12.29 -11.08
N ASP A 108 -6.28 12.36 -11.48
CA ASP A 108 -5.15 12.24 -10.55
C ASP A 108 -5.15 13.32 -9.46
N ALA A 109 -5.64 14.53 -9.72
CA ALA A 109 -5.75 15.58 -8.71
C ALA A 109 -6.79 15.22 -7.64
N PHE A 110 -7.94 14.67 -8.04
CA PHE A 110 -8.94 14.13 -7.11
C PHE A 110 -8.36 12.98 -6.28
N TRP A 111 -7.72 12.02 -6.95
CA TRP A 111 -7.23 10.79 -6.34
C TRP A 111 -6.03 10.98 -5.41
N SER A 112 -5.19 11.99 -5.66
CA SER A 112 -4.05 12.34 -4.81
C SER A 112 -4.42 13.27 -3.64
N GLY A 113 -5.60 13.90 -3.69
CA GLY A 113 -6.09 14.80 -2.66
C GLY A 113 -6.85 14.10 -1.52
N PRO A 114 -7.26 14.86 -0.48
CA PRO A 114 -8.07 14.35 0.63
C PRO A 114 -9.43 13.78 0.19
N SER A 115 -10.05 14.35 -0.86
CA SER A 115 -11.33 13.88 -1.40
C SER A 115 -11.24 12.45 -1.94
N GLY A 116 -10.11 12.08 -2.54
CA GLY A 116 -9.86 10.70 -2.99
C GLY A 116 -9.90 9.71 -1.84
N VAL A 117 -9.22 10.00 -0.72
CA VAL A 117 -9.26 9.15 0.49
C VAL A 117 -10.66 9.09 1.09
N ALA A 118 -11.34 10.23 1.21
CA ALA A 118 -12.71 10.29 1.72
C ALA A 118 -13.65 9.43 0.86
N PHE A 119 -13.51 9.50 -0.46
CA PHE A 119 -14.28 8.67 -1.39
C PHE A 119 -13.99 7.18 -1.22
N LEU A 120 -12.72 6.76 -1.17
CA LEU A 120 -12.37 5.35 -0.99
C LEU A 120 -12.97 4.77 0.29
N LYS A 121 -12.95 5.53 1.40
CA LYS A 121 -13.59 5.16 2.66
C LYS A 121 -15.11 5.06 2.55
N ALA A 122 -15.75 6.05 1.91
CA ALA A 122 -17.19 6.06 1.70
C ALA A 122 -17.63 4.86 0.85
N GLN A 123 -16.90 4.59 -0.23
CA GLN A 123 -17.12 3.42 -1.07
C GLN A 123 -17.00 2.13 -0.25
N ALA A 124 -15.91 1.98 0.52
CA ALA A 124 -15.68 0.78 1.31
C ALA A 124 -16.75 0.54 2.39
N TRP A 125 -17.28 1.61 2.97
CA TRP A 125 -18.43 1.52 3.86
C TRP A 125 -19.65 1.01 3.10
N HIS A 126 -19.98 1.61 1.95
CA HIS A 126 -21.13 1.20 1.14
C HIS A 126 -21.05 -0.29 0.78
N GLU A 127 -19.89 -0.75 0.29
CA GLU A 127 -19.66 -2.15 -0.08
C GLU A 127 -19.72 -3.13 1.12
N ALA A 128 -19.32 -2.69 2.31
CA ALA A 128 -19.38 -3.52 3.51
C ALA A 128 -20.74 -3.45 4.23
N GLY A 129 -21.59 -2.47 3.92
CA GLY A 129 -22.82 -2.17 4.65
C GLY A 129 -22.58 -1.67 6.09
N LYS A 130 -21.33 -1.40 6.47
CA LYS A 130 -20.91 -0.89 7.79
C LYS A 130 -19.58 -0.14 7.67
N PRO A 131 -19.19 0.69 8.66
CA PRO A 131 -17.87 1.33 8.67
C PRO A 131 -16.76 0.32 8.41
N TYR A 132 -15.90 0.63 7.45
CA TYR A 132 -14.81 -0.25 7.07
C TYR A 132 -13.67 -0.15 8.09
N PRO A 133 -13.19 -1.26 8.69
CA PRO A 133 -12.33 -1.23 9.87
C PRO A 133 -10.83 -0.99 9.57
N ALA A 134 -10.50 -0.44 8.40
CA ALA A 134 -9.13 -0.10 8.06
C ALA A 134 -8.70 1.21 8.74
N PRO A 135 -7.57 1.24 9.49
CA PRO A 135 -7.08 2.46 10.13
C PRO A 135 -6.78 3.57 9.13
N ASP A 136 -6.94 4.83 9.56
CA ASP A 136 -6.67 6.02 8.73
C ASP A 136 -5.27 6.03 8.11
N ALA A 137 -4.26 5.59 8.87
CA ALA A 137 -2.88 5.48 8.41
C ALA A 137 -2.74 4.56 7.18
N ASP A 138 -3.55 3.50 7.07
CA ASP A 138 -3.48 2.56 5.96
C ASP A 138 -3.98 3.19 4.65
N TRP A 139 -4.98 4.08 4.73
CA TRP A 139 -5.49 4.81 3.57
C TRP A 139 -4.46 5.80 3.03
N ILE A 140 -3.80 6.54 3.94
CA ILE A 140 -2.76 7.49 3.59
C ILE A 140 -1.54 6.77 3.00
N GLU A 141 -1.12 5.66 3.62
CA GLU A 141 0.00 4.87 3.11
C GLU A 141 -0.30 4.25 1.74
N ALA A 142 -1.53 3.76 1.52
CA ALA A 142 -1.94 3.23 0.23
C ALA A 142 -1.94 4.31 -0.86
N GLN A 143 -2.51 5.49 -0.57
CA GLN A 143 -2.49 6.63 -1.50
C GLN A 143 -1.04 7.00 -1.84
N ARG A 144 -0.17 7.11 -0.83
CA ARG A 144 1.27 7.37 -1.03
C ARG A 144 1.90 6.32 -1.93
N ARG A 145 1.64 5.02 -1.74
CA ARG A 145 2.22 3.95 -2.58
C ARG A 145 1.77 4.01 -4.02
N VAL A 146 0.48 4.23 -4.28
CA VAL A 146 -0.05 4.30 -5.65
C VAL A 146 0.54 5.48 -6.42
N PHE A 147 0.74 6.63 -5.76
CA PHE A 147 1.29 7.82 -6.40
C PHE A 147 2.82 7.90 -6.38
N ALA A 148 3.50 7.26 -5.42
CA ALA A 148 4.97 7.14 -5.40
C ALA A 148 5.48 6.12 -6.43
N ALA A 149 4.64 5.18 -6.84
CA ALA A 149 4.94 4.23 -7.89
C ALA A 149 4.96 4.91 -9.27
N ASN A 150 6.09 5.55 -9.59
CA ASN A 150 6.62 5.42 -10.94
C ASN A 150 6.94 3.92 -11.11
N PRO A 151 6.29 3.18 -12.03
CA PRO A 151 6.34 1.71 -12.05
C PRO A 151 7.73 1.10 -12.36
N ALA A 152 8.77 1.91 -12.51
CA ALA A 152 10.12 1.48 -12.86
C ALA A 152 11.08 1.25 -11.66
N LYS A 153 10.71 1.55 -10.41
CA LYS A 153 11.66 1.47 -9.27
C LYS A 153 11.05 1.02 -7.94
N LEU A 154 10.37 -0.13 -7.92
CA LEU A 154 10.05 -0.81 -6.66
C LEU A 154 10.57 -2.26 -6.72
N GLY A 155 11.90 -2.36 -6.72
CA GLY A 155 12.59 -3.57 -6.32
C GLY A 155 12.33 -3.84 -4.84
N VAL A 156 12.08 -5.11 -4.53
CA VAL A 156 11.90 -5.64 -3.18
C VAL A 156 13.09 -5.25 -2.30
N GLY A 157 12.83 -4.46 -1.24
CA GLY A 157 13.82 -4.15 -0.21
C GLY A 157 13.89 -2.67 0.15
N ALA A 158 13.02 -2.19 1.03
CA ALA A 158 13.29 -0.99 1.81
C ALA A 158 12.56 -1.05 3.16
N THR A 159 13.41 -1.15 4.17
CA THR A 159 13.21 -1.41 5.59
C THR A 159 12.54 -0.25 6.33
N THR A 160 11.74 -0.62 7.33
CA THR A 160 11.43 0.07 8.59
C THR A 160 12.25 1.32 8.91
N THR A 161 11.72 2.52 8.69
CA THR A 161 12.16 3.86 9.21
C THR A 161 11.08 4.84 8.69
N THR A 162 10.22 5.55 9.42
CA THR A 162 10.26 6.28 10.69
C THR A 162 8.84 6.74 11.03
N VAL A 163 8.29 6.38 12.20
CA VAL A 163 6.98 6.84 12.69
C VAL A 163 7.10 8.11 13.55
N ALA A 164 8.29 8.49 13.99
CA ALA A 164 8.48 9.56 14.98
C ALA A 164 8.25 10.99 14.44
N ALA A 165 8.40 11.24 13.13
CA ALA A 165 8.27 12.60 12.58
C ALA A 165 6.82 13.00 12.26
N ALA A 166 5.90 12.03 12.14
CA ALA A 166 4.50 12.30 11.82
C ALA A 166 3.68 12.75 13.05
N THR A 167 4.10 12.32 14.25
CA THR A 167 3.38 12.61 15.49
C THR A 167 3.53 14.06 15.94
N ALA A 168 4.66 14.72 15.66
CA ALA A 168 4.87 16.12 16.06
C ALA A 168 4.03 17.12 15.24
N THR A 169 3.77 16.82 13.96
CA THR A 169 2.96 17.69 13.09
C THR A 169 1.45 17.50 13.32
N ALA A 170 1.01 16.31 13.75
CA ALA A 170 -0.40 16.03 14.01
C ALA A 170 -0.91 16.75 15.28
N THR A 171 -0.09 16.86 16.33
CA THR A 171 -0.47 17.53 17.57
C THR A 171 -0.61 19.05 17.41
N ALA A 172 0.21 19.67 16.54
CA ALA A 172 0.11 21.10 16.26
C ALA A 172 -1.17 21.45 15.48
N THR A 173 -1.59 20.63 14.51
CA THR A 173 -2.80 20.88 13.71
C THR A 173 -4.10 20.66 14.49
N ALA A 174 -4.09 19.74 15.45
CA ALA A 174 -5.25 19.49 16.32
C ALA A 174 -5.49 20.65 17.32
N ALA A 175 -4.43 21.23 17.88
CA ALA A 175 -4.53 22.38 18.78
C ALA A 175 -5.01 23.66 18.07
N VAL A 176 -4.61 23.86 16.81
CA VAL A 176 -5.07 25.01 16.00
C VAL A 176 -6.57 24.86 15.63
N SER A 177 -7.01 23.65 15.26
CA SER A 177 -8.42 23.40 14.92
C SER A 177 -9.37 23.58 16.12
N ALA A 178 -8.93 23.22 17.33
CA ALA A 178 -9.72 23.40 18.56
C ALA A 178 -9.84 24.87 18.99
N THR A 179 -8.84 25.70 18.69
CA THR A 179 -8.85 27.13 19.03
C THR A 179 -9.73 27.92 18.05
N VAL A 180 -9.71 27.55 16.77
CA VAL A 180 -10.52 28.21 15.71
C VAL A 180 -12.02 27.93 15.86
N THR A 181 -12.40 26.72 16.31
CA THR A 181 -13.82 26.37 16.51
C THR A 181 -14.44 27.05 17.73
N LYS A 182 -13.65 27.37 18.77
CA LYS A 182 -14.15 28.08 19.96
C LYS A 182 -14.41 29.56 19.70
N GLY A 183 -13.52 30.25 18.96
CA GLY A 183 -13.69 31.67 18.62
C GLY A 183 -14.85 31.95 17.66
N ALA A 184 -15.21 30.99 16.80
CA ALA A 184 -16.36 31.11 15.89
C ALA A 184 -17.72 31.07 16.61
N HIS A 185 -17.79 30.47 17.81
CA HIS A 185 -19.01 30.38 18.61
C HIS A 185 -19.22 31.57 19.58
N GLU A 186 -18.18 32.37 19.85
CA GLU A 186 -18.19 33.43 20.87
C GLU A 186 -18.22 34.87 20.30
N GLY A 187 -18.42 35.05 18.98
CA GLY A 187 -18.67 36.36 18.38
C GLY A 187 -17.46 37.31 18.36
N TRP A 188 -16.26 36.77 18.16
CA TRP A 188 -15.03 37.57 18.15
C TRP A 188 -15.01 38.59 16.99
N GLY A 189 -14.63 39.84 17.31
CA GLY A 189 -14.41 40.89 16.32
C GLY A 189 -13.27 40.54 15.35
N TRP A 190 -13.30 41.13 14.14
CA TRP A 190 -12.34 40.87 13.06
C TRP A 190 -10.87 41.14 13.45
N GLU A 191 -10.62 42.01 14.43
CA GLU A 191 -9.28 42.27 14.96
C GLU A 191 -8.69 41.06 15.71
N ALA A 192 -9.52 40.30 16.43
CA ALA A 192 -9.08 39.08 17.12
C ALA A 192 -8.73 37.96 16.11
N TRP A 193 -9.37 37.94 14.95
CA TRP A 193 -9.04 37.03 13.86
C TRP A 193 -7.64 37.30 13.27
N LEU A 194 -7.26 38.57 13.12
CA LEU A 194 -5.94 38.95 12.62
C LEU A 194 -4.82 38.52 13.58
N ILE A 195 -5.05 38.65 14.89
CA ILE A 195 -4.08 38.23 15.91
C ILE A 195 -3.89 36.70 15.89
N VAL A 196 -4.98 35.93 15.82
CA VAL A 196 -4.91 34.46 15.72
C VAL A 196 -4.23 34.02 14.42
N ALA A 197 -4.56 34.65 13.29
CA ALA A 197 -3.94 34.34 12.00
C ALA A 197 -2.42 34.63 12.01
N ALA A 198 -2.01 35.76 12.58
CA ALA A 198 -0.59 36.11 12.71
C ALA A 198 0.16 35.12 13.63
N ALA A 199 -0.46 34.72 14.75
CA ALA A 199 0.13 33.75 15.68
C ALA A 199 0.29 32.36 15.04
N VAL A 200 -0.70 31.90 14.26
CA VAL A 200 -0.62 30.64 13.51
C VAL A 200 0.47 30.71 12.44
N ALA A 201 0.56 31.81 11.69
CA ALA A 201 1.60 32.00 10.68
C ALA A 201 3.02 31.98 11.30
N ALA A 202 3.20 32.63 12.44
CA ALA A 202 4.47 32.63 13.17
C ALA A 202 4.84 31.23 13.69
N ALA A 203 3.88 30.48 14.23
CA ALA A 203 4.09 29.10 14.70
C ALA A 203 4.49 28.14 13.56
N VAL A 204 3.83 28.27 12.40
CA VAL A 204 4.18 27.49 11.20
C VAL A 204 5.58 27.84 10.70
N ALA A 205 5.92 29.13 10.64
CA ALA A 205 7.26 29.57 10.23
C ALA A 205 8.36 29.03 11.16
N ALA A 206 8.14 29.08 12.48
CA ALA A 206 9.08 28.54 13.47
C ALA A 206 9.27 27.02 13.31
N ALA A 207 8.20 26.26 13.09
CA ALA A 207 8.26 24.81 12.87
C ALA A 207 9.02 24.45 11.58
N VAL A 208 8.82 25.20 10.49
CA VAL A 208 9.54 25.03 9.22
C VAL A 208 11.03 25.33 9.40
N CYS A 209 11.37 26.42 10.10
CA CYS A 209 12.76 26.76 10.43
C CYS A 209 13.44 25.68 11.28
N ALA A 210 12.76 25.16 12.31
CA ALA A 210 13.29 24.08 13.14
C ALA A 210 13.53 22.79 12.33
N ALA A 211 12.61 22.44 11.43
CA ALA A 211 12.77 21.28 10.55
C ALA A 211 13.94 21.46 9.55
N ALA A 212 14.12 22.68 9.02
CA ALA A 212 15.24 23.01 8.14
C ALA A 212 16.59 22.92 8.87
N VAL A 213 16.68 23.47 10.08
CA VAL A 213 17.87 23.38 10.95
C VAL A 213 18.19 21.93 11.30
N TRP A 214 17.18 21.12 11.66
CA TRP A 214 17.37 19.70 11.94
C TRP A 214 17.88 18.91 10.73
N ARG A 215 17.36 19.19 9.53
CA ARG A 215 17.86 18.59 8.28
C ARG A 215 19.30 18.98 7.97
N LEU A 216 19.67 20.24 8.19
CA LEU A 216 21.05 20.71 8.03
C LEU A 216 22.00 20.07 9.05
N TRP A 217 21.55 19.91 10.30
CA TRP A 217 22.32 19.23 11.34
C TRP A 217 22.55 17.75 11.00
N LYS A 218 21.51 17.02 10.55
CA LYS A 218 21.65 15.62 10.10
C LYS A 218 22.65 15.48 8.95
N ARG A 219 22.63 16.40 7.99
CA ARG A 219 23.59 16.41 6.87
C ARG A 219 25.03 16.62 7.36
N LYS A 220 25.26 17.49 8.35
CA LYS A 220 26.57 17.66 8.99
C LYS A 220 27.00 16.45 9.82
N ALA A 221 26.08 15.80 10.51
CA ALA A 221 26.38 14.58 11.29
C ALA A 221 26.77 13.40 10.39
N ALA A 222 26.16 13.27 9.21
CA ALA A 222 26.52 12.27 8.21
C ALA A 222 27.84 12.58 7.46
N ALA A 223 28.32 13.81 7.53
CA ALA A 223 29.57 14.25 6.90
C ALA A 223 30.78 14.25 7.86
N ARG A 224 30.62 13.79 9.12
CA ARG A 224 31.78 13.53 9.98
C ARG A 224 32.49 12.28 9.44
N PRO A 225 33.77 12.37 9.05
CA PRO A 225 34.55 11.18 8.70
C PRO A 225 34.58 10.24 9.90
N GLN A 226 34.32 8.94 9.66
CA GLN A 226 34.49 7.89 10.66
C GLN A 226 35.96 7.84 11.08
N LEU A 227 36.29 8.49 12.18
CA LEU A 227 37.56 8.35 12.90
C LEU A 227 37.61 7.05 13.74
N ALA A 228 36.76 6.06 13.44
CA ALA A 228 36.55 4.87 14.25
C ALA A 228 36.82 3.54 13.51
N SER A 229 37.48 3.53 12.35
CA SER A 229 37.96 2.28 11.72
C SER A 229 39.46 2.02 11.90
N THR A 230 40.24 3.01 12.36
CA THR A 230 41.70 2.87 12.45
C THR A 230 42.16 2.04 13.64
N ALA A 231 41.35 1.90 14.70
CA ALA A 231 41.69 1.07 15.86
C ALA A 231 41.57 -0.44 15.56
N SER A 232 40.57 -0.85 14.77
CA SER A 232 40.38 -2.25 14.38
C SER A 232 41.38 -2.71 13.33
N GLU A 233 41.76 -1.84 12.37
CA GLU A 233 42.82 -2.14 11.40
C GLU A 233 44.22 -2.15 12.04
N ALA A 234 44.46 -1.35 13.08
CA ALA A 234 45.73 -1.38 13.81
C ALA A 234 45.91 -2.69 14.60
N GLN A 235 44.84 -3.21 15.23
CA GLN A 235 44.90 -4.48 15.96
C GLN A 235 45.12 -5.68 15.02
N ALA A 236 44.41 -5.71 13.88
CA ALA A 236 44.58 -6.77 12.88
C ALA A 236 45.99 -6.78 12.25
N ARG A 237 46.65 -5.63 12.15
CA ARG A 237 48.05 -5.54 11.70
C ARG A 237 49.06 -5.98 12.77
N TYR A 238 48.72 -5.84 14.05
CA TYR A 238 49.55 -6.32 15.15
C TYR A 238 49.49 -7.86 15.26
N ASP A 239 48.28 -8.44 15.13
CA ASP A 239 48.08 -9.89 15.20
C ASP A 239 48.70 -10.63 14.00
N ALA A 240 48.83 -9.96 12.84
CA ALA A 240 49.48 -10.51 11.65
C ALA A 240 51.02 -10.51 11.72
N PHE A 241 51.63 -9.80 12.69
CA PHE A 241 53.09 -9.71 12.85
C PHE A 241 53.64 -10.63 13.95
N SER A 242 52.78 -11.33 14.71
CA SER A 242 53.22 -12.37 15.64
C SER A 242 53.73 -13.59 14.87
N LEU A 243 55.05 -13.74 14.90
CA LEU A 243 55.79 -14.85 14.28
C LEU A 243 55.22 -16.22 14.71
N PRO A 244 55.05 -17.17 13.77
CA PRO A 244 54.71 -18.54 14.12
C PRO A 244 55.87 -19.18 14.87
N SER A 245 55.57 -19.75 16.04
CA SER A 245 56.48 -20.65 16.73
C SER A 245 56.75 -21.87 15.84
N ALA A 246 58.03 -22.28 15.78
CA ALA A 246 58.55 -23.33 14.91
C ALA A 246 57.86 -24.70 15.15
N PRO A 247 57.91 -25.61 14.16
CA PRO A 247 57.04 -26.79 14.10
C PRO A 247 57.63 -27.97 14.88
N GLU A 248 56.79 -28.62 15.69
CA GLU A 248 57.03 -30.01 16.10
C GLU A 248 56.55 -30.94 14.98
N ALA A 249 57.49 -31.70 14.44
CA ALA A 249 57.25 -32.75 13.47
C ALA A 249 56.75 -34.01 14.19
N GLU A 250 55.74 -34.69 13.66
CA GLU A 250 55.80 -36.16 13.46
C GLU A 250 54.59 -36.75 12.70
N LEU A 251 54.94 -37.54 11.68
CA LEU A 251 54.34 -38.81 11.23
C LEU A 251 52.92 -38.86 10.64
N ALA A 252 52.90 -39.01 9.31
CA ALA A 252 51.85 -39.70 8.53
C ALA A 252 51.87 -41.23 8.79
N PRO A 253 50.85 -42.05 8.42
CA PRO A 253 50.67 -42.40 7.00
C PRO A 253 49.25 -42.72 6.48
N LYS A 254 49.06 -42.40 5.19
CA LYS A 254 48.37 -43.12 4.10
C LYS A 254 47.42 -44.29 4.43
N GLN A 255 46.15 -44.17 4.03
CA GLN A 255 45.38 -45.24 3.35
C GLN A 255 44.31 -44.58 2.44
N ALA A 256 44.43 -44.68 1.11
CA ALA A 256 43.92 -45.74 0.23
C ALA A 256 42.48 -45.43 -0.27
N ARG A 257 42.35 -45.03 -1.55
CA ARG A 257 41.87 -45.86 -2.68
C ARG A 257 40.33 -45.92 -2.77
N LYS A 258 39.75 -45.22 -3.77
CA LYS A 258 39.40 -45.72 -5.12
C LYS A 258 37.98 -46.32 -5.18
N SER A 259 37.39 -46.16 -6.37
CA SER A 259 36.27 -46.94 -6.95
C SER A 259 34.91 -46.31 -6.65
N ALA A 260 33.93 -46.23 -7.56
CA ALA A 260 33.77 -46.64 -8.96
C ALA A 260 32.41 -46.02 -9.36
N VAL A 261 32.28 -45.29 -10.48
CA VAL A 261 31.90 -45.82 -11.81
C VAL A 261 30.49 -46.44 -11.85
N ARG A 262 29.71 -45.97 -12.85
CA ARG A 262 28.51 -46.57 -13.48
C ARG A 262 27.21 -46.50 -12.65
N ALA A 263 26.01 -46.29 -13.22
CA ALA A 263 25.56 -46.44 -14.59
C ALA A 263 24.15 -45.85 -14.79
N ARG A 264 23.83 -45.53 -16.07
CA ARG A 264 22.54 -45.77 -16.76
C ARG A 264 21.36 -44.78 -16.59
N LYS A 265 21.22 -43.91 -17.60
CA LYS A 265 19.98 -43.66 -18.37
C LYS A 265 19.66 -44.88 -19.29
N PRO A 266 18.58 -44.95 -20.10
CA PRO A 266 17.31 -44.20 -20.19
C PRO A 266 16.06 -45.10 -20.40
N ALA A 267 14.84 -44.54 -20.51
CA ALA A 267 13.79 -45.09 -21.40
C ALA A 267 12.59 -44.13 -21.58
N ALA A 268 12.16 -44.00 -22.84
CA ALA A 268 10.99 -43.28 -23.31
C ALA A 268 9.73 -44.17 -23.31
N LYS A 269 8.53 -43.57 -23.33
CA LYS A 269 7.32 -44.23 -23.87
C LYS A 269 6.37 -43.23 -24.53
N LYS A 270 6.13 -43.47 -25.83
CA LYS A 270 5.06 -42.91 -26.68
C LYS A 270 3.75 -43.67 -26.45
N THR A 271 2.60 -43.03 -26.71
CA THR A 271 1.34 -43.62 -27.28
C THR A 271 0.35 -42.46 -27.52
N ALA A 272 0.03 -42.06 -28.76
CA ALA A 272 -1.01 -42.58 -29.68
C ALA A 272 -2.46 -42.32 -29.19
N ARG A 273 -3.16 -41.31 -29.71
CA ARG A 273 -4.03 -41.27 -30.92
C ARG A 273 -5.44 -41.90 -30.71
N LYS A 274 -6.50 -41.09 -30.78
CA LYS A 274 -7.78 -41.50 -31.41
C LYS A 274 -8.61 -40.29 -31.87
N ARG A 275 -8.85 -40.23 -33.18
CA ARG A 275 -9.88 -39.44 -33.87
C ARG A 275 -11.19 -40.24 -33.92
N LYS A 276 -12.35 -39.58 -33.95
CA LYS A 276 -13.49 -39.87 -34.85
C LYS A 276 -14.57 -38.76 -34.77
N PRO A 277 -15.53 -38.67 -35.72
CA PRO A 277 -15.90 -37.43 -36.40
C PRO A 277 -17.39 -37.03 -36.24
N ALA A 278 -17.74 -35.97 -36.95
CA ALA A 278 -19.04 -35.38 -37.30
C ALA A 278 -20.33 -36.21 -37.11
N GLN A 279 -21.38 -35.52 -36.69
CA GLN A 279 -22.73 -35.73 -37.21
C GLN A 279 -23.35 -34.42 -37.68
N GLU A 280 -24.10 -34.59 -38.75
CA GLU A 280 -24.71 -33.66 -39.68
C GLU A 280 -26.24 -33.72 -39.49
N VAL A 281 -26.89 -32.55 -39.59
CA VAL A 281 -28.23 -32.23 -40.11
C VAL A 281 -29.35 -33.27 -39.96
N VAL A 282 -30.45 -32.87 -39.31
CA VAL A 282 -31.81 -33.09 -39.83
C VAL A 282 -32.63 -31.81 -39.60
N ALA A 283 -33.38 -31.47 -40.64
CA ALA A 283 -34.29 -30.34 -40.79
C ALA A 283 -35.51 -30.38 -39.83
#